data_AF-E1LCS8-F1
#
_entry.id   AF-E1LCS8-F1
#
_cell.length_a   1.000
_cell.length_b   1.000
_cell.length_c   1.000
_cell.angle_alpha   90.00
_cell.angle_beta   90.00
_cell.angle_gamma   90.00
#
_symmetry.space_group_name_H-M   'P 1'
#
loop_
_entity.id
_entity.type
_entity.pdbx_description
1 polymer ?
#
loop_
_entity_poly.entity_id
_entity_poly.type
_entity_poly.pdbx_seq_one_letter_code
_entity_poly.pdbx_strand_id
1 'polypeptide(L)'
;MERVRLVHGNGGRFSHELTERFILKYFTNDLLAPLHDGAQFPVASGRMAFTTDSYVVQPTFFPGGNIGKLAVCGTVNDLAMNGAVPQYLSCGLILEEGLPFDELETILSTMSDMAKLANVQIVTGDTKVVKKR
;
A
#
# COMPACT_ATOMS: atom_id res chain seq x y z
N MET A 1 20.45 7.44 -10.24
CA MET A 1 19.28 6.68 -9.75
C MET A 1 18.07 7.58 -9.75
N GLU A 2 16.95 7.06 -10.25
CA GLU A 2 15.69 7.79 -10.33
C GLU A 2 15.07 7.91 -8.92
N ARG A 3 14.45 9.06 -8.62
CA ARG A 3 13.97 9.42 -7.29
C ARG A 3 12.57 10.02 -7.36
N VAL A 4 11.82 9.85 -6.28
CA VAL A 4 10.53 10.52 -6.06
C VAL A 4 10.73 12.05 -6.06
N ARG A 5 9.83 12.77 -6.71
CA ARG A 5 9.79 14.24 -6.84
C ARG A 5 8.37 14.69 -6.55
N LEU A 6 8.20 15.94 -6.12
CA LEU A 6 6.86 16.49 -5.83
C LEU A 6 5.85 16.30 -6.98
N VAL A 7 6.31 16.35 -8.24
CA VAL A 7 5.47 16.13 -9.43
C VAL A 7 4.84 14.74 -9.50
N HIS A 8 5.40 13.73 -8.84
CA HIS A 8 4.82 12.38 -8.80
C HIS A 8 3.63 12.26 -7.83
N GLY A 9 3.27 13.31 -7.08
CA GLY A 9 2.16 13.32 -6.13
C GLY A 9 1.06 14.33 -6.41
N ASN A 10 1.04 14.95 -7.61
CA ASN A 10 0.12 16.04 -7.95
C ASN A 10 -1.15 15.61 -8.71
N GLY A 11 -1.35 14.31 -8.97
CA GLY A 11 -2.48 13.78 -9.73
C GLY A 11 -2.38 13.93 -11.25
N GLY A 12 -1.28 14.46 -11.77
CA GLY A 12 -1.03 14.61 -13.22
C GLY A 12 -0.35 13.39 -13.85
N ARG A 13 0.15 13.56 -15.08
CA ARG A 13 0.84 12.52 -15.86
C ARG A 13 1.93 11.77 -15.07
N PHE A 14 2.75 12.49 -14.32
CA PHE A 14 3.84 11.92 -13.53
C PHE A 14 3.34 11.09 -12.34
N SER A 15 2.16 11.42 -11.78
CA SER A 15 1.53 10.62 -10.72
C SER A 15 0.96 9.33 -11.30
N HIS A 16 0.34 9.40 -12.48
CA HIS A 16 -0.13 8.21 -13.19
C HIS A 16 1.02 7.27 -13.57
N GLU A 17 2.12 7.83 -14.09
CA GLU A 17 3.33 7.08 -14.40
C GLU A 17 3.94 6.39 -13.17
N LEU A 18 3.98 7.08 -12.01
CA LEU A 18 4.40 6.48 -10.74
C LEU A 18 3.53 5.25 -10.41
N THR A 19 2.21 5.44 -10.46
CA THR A 19 1.24 4.39 -10.15
C THR A 19 1.40 3.19 -11.07
N GLU A 20 1.40 3.38 -12.38
CA GLU A 20 1.47 2.28 -13.35
C GLU A 20 2.81 1.55 -13.33
N ARG A 21 3.93 2.28 -13.31
CA ARG A 21 5.26 1.68 -13.47
C ARG A 21 5.81 1.08 -12.18
N PHE A 22 5.52 1.70 -11.03
CA PHE A 22 6.16 1.35 -9.77
C PHE A 22 5.21 0.70 -8.77
N ILE A 23 3.92 1.03 -8.78
CA ILE A 23 2.96 0.58 -7.75
C ILE A 23 2.14 -0.62 -8.22
N LEU A 24 1.40 -0.49 -9.32
CA LEU A 24 0.39 -1.48 -9.73
C LEU A 24 0.94 -2.87 -10.04
N LYS A 25 2.20 -2.96 -10.49
CA LYS A 25 2.88 -4.24 -10.75
C LYS A 25 2.96 -5.15 -9.51
N TYR A 26 2.84 -4.59 -8.30
CA TYR A 26 2.91 -5.34 -7.04
C TYR A 26 1.54 -5.74 -6.49
N PHE A 27 0.46 -5.07 -6.91
CA PHE A 27 -0.87 -5.21 -6.30
C PHE A 27 -1.95 -5.65 -7.31
N THR A 28 -1.57 -6.22 -8.45
CA THR A 28 -2.50 -6.56 -9.54
C THR A 28 -3.61 -7.52 -9.10
N ASN A 29 -4.87 -7.10 -9.26
CA ASN A 29 -6.07 -7.89 -9.06
C ASN A 29 -7.28 -7.23 -9.75
N ASP A 30 -8.37 -7.98 -9.96
CA ASP A 30 -9.55 -7.52 -10.69
C ASP A 30 -10.27 -6.33 -10.04
N LEU A 31 -10.16 -6.17 -8.72
CA LEU A 31 -10.78 -5.07 -7.98
C LEU A 31 -9.98 -3.76 -8.12
N LEU A 32 -8.66 -3.86 -8.23
CA LEU A 32 -7.78 -2.71 -8.42
C LEU A 32 -7.64 -2.31 -9.89
N ALA A 33 -7.74 -3.26 -10.83
CA ALA A 33 -7.54 -3.06 -12.26
C ALA A 33 -8.30 -1.85 -12.88
N PRO A 34 -9.54 -1.51 -12.45
CA PRO A 34 -10.26 -0.37 -13.00
C PRO A 34 -9.67 1.02 -12.65
N LEU A 35 -8.81 1.09 -11.62
CA LEU A 35 -8.17 2.34 -11.14
C LEU A 35 -9.17 3.49 -10.89
N HIS A 36 -10.34 3.16 -10.36
CA HIS A 36 -11.31 4.13 -9.85
C HIS A 36 -10.86 4.70 -8.50
N ASP A 37 -11.55 5.75 -8.05
CA ASP A 37 -11.31 6.39 -6.74
C ASP A 37 -11.59 5.48 -5.52
N GLY A 38 -12.04 4.25 -5.76
CA GLY A 38 -12.28 3.23 -4.74
C GLY A 38 -12.54 1.86 -5.35
N ALA A 39 -12.44 0.82 -4.52
CA ALA A 39 -12.84 -0.53 -4.89
C ALA A 39 -14.33 -0.76 -4.58
N GLN A 40 -15.02 -1.46 -5.48
CA GLN A 40 -16.40 -1.90 -5.25
C GLN A 40 -16.46 -3.42 -5.39
N PHE A 41 -17.04 -4.09 -4.40
CA PHE A 41 -17.19 -5.54 -4.40
C PHE A 41 -18.44 -5.96 -3.62
N PRO A 42 -19.05 -7.11 -3.97
CA PRO A 42 -20.14 -7.67 -3.19
C PRO A 42 -19.68 -8.04 -1.78
N VAL A 43 -20.52 -7.78 -0.78
CA VAL A 43 -20.28 -8.18 0.61
C VAL A 43 -21.32 -9.21 1.04
N ALA A 44 -20.89 -10.21 1.79
CA ALA A 44 -21.80 -11.18 2.38
C ALA A 44 -22.69 -10.52 3.45
N SER A 45 -23.90 -11.05 3.66
CA SER A 45 -24.73 -10.62 4.78
C SER A 45 -24.07 -10.97 6.12
N GLY A 46 -24.17 -10.08 7.10
CA GLY A 46 -23.59 -10.29 8.42
C GLY A 46 -22.80 -9.08 8.92
N ARG A 47 -21.69 -9.35 9.60
CA ARG A 47 -20.82 -8.35 10.21
C ARG A 47 -19.49 -8.26 9.46
N MET A 48 -19.01 -7.04 9.27
CA MET A 48 -17.68 -6.77 8.74
C MET A 48 -16.80 -6.19 9.85
N ALA A 49 -15.55 -6.63 9.92
CA ALA A 49 -14.52 -5.94 10.69
C ALA A 49 -13.82 -4.93 9.79
N PHE A 50 -13.56 -3.75 10.32
CA PHE A 50 -12.88 -2.68 9.60
C PHE A 50 -11.93 -1.97 10.56
N THR A 51 -10.69 -1.78 10.14
CA THR A 51 -9.63 -1.13 10.91
C THR A 51 -8.76 -0.29 9.97
N THR A 52 -7.99 0.61 10.54
CA THR A 52 -6.97 1.38 9.85
C THR A 52 -5.83 1.65 10.82
N ASP A 53 -4.61 1.69 10.31
CA ASP A 53 -3.45 2.10 11.09
C ASP A 53 -2.46 2.85 10.19
N SER A 54 -1.68 3.76 10.79
CA SER A 54 -0.68 4.54 10.10
C SER A 54 0.72 4.17 10.60
N TYR A 55 1.61 3.84 9.67
CA TYR A 55 2.93 3.33 9.99
C TYR A 55 3.98 4.41 9.74
N VAL A 56 4.74 4.76 10.77
CA VAL A 56 5.76 5.84 10.74
C VAL A 56 7.09 5.39 11.36
N VAL A 57 7.38 4.09 11.28
CA VAL A 57 8.56 3.47 11.91
C VAL A 57 9.88 4.07 11.38
N GLN A 58 10.84 4.23 12.28
CA GLN A 58 12.21 4.64 11.96
C GLN A 58 13.22 3.74 12.70
N PRO A 59 14.24 3.17 12.01
CA PRO A 59 14.48 3.27 10.57
C PRO A 59 13.41 2.55 9.73
N THR A 60 13.21 2.98 8.48
CA THR A 60 12.24 2.37 7.55
C THR A 60 12.55 0.90 7.26
N PHE A 61 13.83 0.54 7.29
CA PHE A 61 14.36 -0.81 7.19
C PHE A 61 15.01 -1.20 8.51
N PHE A 62 14.67 -2.38 9.03
CA PHE A 62 15.12 -2.84 10.34
C PHE A 62 15.36 -4.36 10.31
N PRO A 63 16.10 -4.93 11.29
CA PRO A 63 16.26 -6.37 11.39
C PRO A 63 14.89 -7.08 11.41
N GLY A 64 14.65 -7.92 10.41
CA GLY A 64 13.40 -8.68 10.27
C GLY A 64 12.32 -8.06 9.37
N GLY A 65 12.53 -6.88 8.78
CA GLY A 65 11.60 -6.32 7.80
C GLY A 65 11.79 -4.85 7.44
N ASN A 66 10.71 -4.26 6.92
CA ASN A 66 10.62 -2.84 6.63
C ASN A 66 9.19 -2.34 6.92
N ILE A 67 8.97 -1.04 6.74
CA ILE A 67 7.66 -0.40 6.93
C ILE A 67 6.52 -1.10 6.17
N GLY A 68 6.79 -1.65 4.98
CA GLY A 68 5.78 -2.36 4.18
C GLY A 68 5.32 -3.66 4.84
N LYS A 69 6.25 -4.41 5.46
CA LYS A 69 5.91 -5.59 6.25
C LYS A 69 5.02 -5.22 7.43
N LEU A 70 5.39 -4.18 8.18
CA LEU A 70 4.58 -3.70 9.31
C LEU A 70 3.19 -3.26 8.84
N ALA A 71 3.13 -2.52 7.73
CA ALA A 71 1.87 -2.01 7.22
C ALA A 71 0.85 -3.10 6.90
N VAL A 72 1.31 -4.18 6.26
CA VAL A 72 0.42 -5.31 5.94
C VAL A 72 0.15 -6.15 7.18
N CYS A 73 1.20 -6.59 7.89
CA CYS A 73 1.03 -7.51 9.02
C CYS A 73 0.24 -6.89 10.17
N GLY A 74 0.46 -5.61 10.50
CA GLY A 74 -0.26 -4.93 11.58
C GLY A 74 -1.76 -4.86 11.29
N THR A 75 -2.15 -4.41 10.10
CA THR A 75 -3.57 -4.25 9.74
C THR A 75 -4.25 -5.62 9.57
N VAL A 76 -3.54 -6.63 9.06
CA VAL A 76 -4.02 -8.02 9.04
C VAL A 76 -4.24 -8.55 10.46
N ASN A 77 -3.31 -8.30 11.37
CA ASN A 77 -3.41 -8.73 12.77
C ASN A 77 -4.60 -8.07 13.48
N ASP A 78 -4.83 -6.78 13.29
CA ASP A 78 -5.97 -6.07 13.87
C ASP A 78 -7.30 -6.70 13.44
N LEU A 79 -7.45 -7.00 12.14
CA LEU A 79 -8.63 -7.69 11.63
C LEU A 79 -8.77 -9.09 12.25
N ALA A 80 -7.68 -9.85 12.32
CA ALA A 80 -7.67 -11.20 12.88
C ALA A 80 -8.00 -11.21 14.39
N MET A 81 -7.51 -10.23 15.16
CA MET A 81 -7.81 -10.08 16.59
C MET A 81 -9.29 -9.75 16.85
N ASN A 82 -9.98 -9.17 15.88
CA ASN A 82 -11.44 -8.98 15.92
C ASN A 82 -12.23 -10.25 15.51
N GLY A 83 -11.55 -11.39 15.31
CA GLY A 83 -12.15 -12.65 14.89
C GLY A 83 -12.59 -12.69 13.43
N ALA A 84 -12.14 -11.73 12.60
CA ALA A 84 -12.44 -11.72 11.18
C ALA A 84 -11.42 -12.55 10.39
N VAL A 85 -11.84 -13.00 9.20
CA VAL A 85 -10.91 -13.48 8.17
C VAL A 85 -10.59 -12.28 7.27
N PRO A 86 -9.37 -11.73 7.30
CA PRO A 86 -9.00 -10.60 6.45
C PRO A 86 -9.15 -10.97 4.97
N GLN A 87 -9.62 -10.03 4.14
CA GLN A 87 -9.81 -10.25 2.70
C GLN A 87 -9.15 -9.14 1.88
N TYR A 88 -9.39 -7.88 2.27
CA TYR A 88 -9.01 -6.71 1.49
C TYR A 88 -8.34 -5.66 2.36
N LEU A 89 -7.37 -4.96 1.77
CA LEU A 89 -6.68 -3.81 2.34
C LEU A 89 -6.77 -2.63 1.37
N SER A 90 -6.78 -1.41 1.92
CA SER A 90 -6.42 -0.20 1.17
C SER A 90 -4.98 0.20 1.50
N CYS A 91 -4.33 0.98 0.64
CA CYS A 91 -2.98 1.48 0.87
C CYS A 91 -2.85 2.97 0.55
N GLY A 92 -2.62 3.80 1.56
CA GLY A 92 -2.24 5.20 1.40
C GLY A 92 -0.74 5.39 1.57
N LEU A 93 -0.06 5.90 0.54
CA LEU A 93 1.38 6.18 0.57
C LEU A 93 1.63 7.68 0.69
N ILE A 94 2.42 8.07 1.70
CA ILE A 94 2.97 9.42 1.82
C ILE A 94 4.48 9.30 1.66
N LEU A 95 4.98 9.74 0.51
CA LEU A 95 6.37 9.61 0.11
C LEU A 95 7.10 10.95 0.29
N GLU A 96 8.32 10.92 0.80
CA GLU A 96 9.17 12.12 0.82
C GLU A 96 9.86 12.33 -0.53
N GLU A 97 9.95 13.58 -0.96
CA GLU A 97 10.79 13.97 -2.09
C GLU A 97 12.24 13.52 -1.87
N GLY A 98 12.81 12.90 -2.90
CA GLY A 98 14.15 12.35 -2.86
C GLY A 98 14.22 10.88 -2.45
N LEU A 99 13.11 10.23 -2.05
CA LEU A 99 13.07 8.78 -1.84
C LEU A 99 13.58 8.04 -3.09
N PRO A 100 14.58 7.15 -2.97
CA PRO A 100 15.02 6.29 -4.06
C PRO A 100 13.90 5.35 -4.55
N PHE A 101 13.72 5.21 -5.87
CA PHE A 101 12.69 4.30 -6.38
C PHE A 101 12.99 2.81 -6.09
N ASP A 102 14.25 2.41 -6.00
CA ASP A 102 14.67 1.07 -5.57
C ASP A 102 14.27 0.76 -4.12
N GLU A 103 14.37 1.75 -3.21
CA GLU A 103 13.84 1.60 -1.86
C GLU A 103 12.31 1.47 -1.86
N LEU A 104 11.60 2.31 -2.63
CA LEU A 104 10.15 2.21 -2.78
C LEU A 104 9.74 0.84 -3.34
N GLU A 105 10.40 0.36 -4.37
CA GLU A 105 10.14 -0.95 -4.96
C GLU A 105 10.34 -2.09 -3.96
N THR A 106 11.39 -2.01 -3.14
CA THR A 106 11.65 -3.01 -2.10
C THR A 106 10.51 -3.04 -1.08
N ILE A 107 10.00 -1.86 -0.67
CA ILE A 107 8.88 -1.74 0.26
C ILE A 107 7.60 -2.33 -0.37
N LEU A 108 7.27 -1.94 -1.61
CA LEU A 108 6.07 -2.40 -2.31
C LEU A 108 6.10 -3.92 -2.58
N SER A 109 7.26 -4.46 -2.96
CA SER A 109 7.45 -5.91 -3.10
C SER A 109 7.21 -6.62 -1.78
N THR A 110 7.75 -6.08 -0.68
CA THR A 110 7.54 -6.66 0.66
C THR A 110 6.05 -6.65 1.04
N MET A 111 5.34 -5.56 0.74
CA MET A 111 3.89 -5.49 0.95
C MET A 111 3.15 -6.56 0.15
N SER A 112 3.50 -6.72 -1.14
CA SER A 112 2.93 -7.76 -2.01
C SER A 112 3.14 -9.16 -1.43
N ASP A 113 4.35 -9.46 -0.98
CA ASP A 113 4.70 -10.78 -0.44
C ASP A 113 3.95 -11.07 0.87
N MET A 114 3.83 -10.08 1.75
CA MET A 114 3.06 -10.24 2.99
C MET A 114 1.56 -10.36 2.73
N ALA A 115 1.03 -9.62 1.74
CA ALA A 115 -0.37 -9.71 1.36
C ALA A 115 -0.70 -11.11 0.79
N LYS A 116 0.16 -11.63 -0.08
CA LYS A 116 0.06 -13.01 -0.60
C LYS A 116 0.14 -14.05 0.51
N LEU A 117 1.10 -13.90 1.43
CA LEU A 117 1.27 -14.82 2.56
C LEU A 117 0.02 -14.84 3.47
N ALA A 118 -0.61 -13.69 3.68
CA ALA A 118 -1.84 -13.57 4.46
C ALA A 118 -3.12 -13.87 3.67
N ASN A 119 -3.01 -14.19 2.37
CA ASN A 119 -4.13 -14.39 1.45
C ASN A 119 -5.11 -13.19 1.43
N VAL A 120 -4.58 -11.97 1.38
CA VAL A 120 -5.33 -10.72 1.26
C VAL A 120 -4.94 -9.96 0.00
N GLN A 121 -5.84 -9.10 -0.49
CA GLN A 121 -5.59 -8.26 -1.66
C GLN A 121 -5.59 -6.77 -1.27
N ILE A 122 -4.63 -6.01 -1.81
CA ILE A 122 -4.70 -4.54 -1.77
C ILE A 122 -5.55 -4.10 -2.95
N VAL A 123 -6.74 -3.57 -2.68
CA VAL A 123 -7.79 -3.37 -3.70
C VAL A 123 -7.97 -1.90 -4.10
N THR A 124 -7.42 -0.97 -3.33
CA THR A 124 -7.46 0.46 -3.62
C THR A 124 -6.33 1.18 -2.90
N GLY A 125 -6.01 2.41 -3.29
CA GLY A 125 -4.97 3.18 -2.63
C GLY A 125 -4.86 4.62 -3.13
N ASP A 126 -3.98 5.37 -2.47
CA ASP A 126 -3.63 6.74 -2.83
C ASP A 126 -2.12 6.94 -2.69
N THR A 127 -1.58 7.90 -3.43
CA THR A 127 -0.17 8.29 -3.30
C THR A 127 -0.03 9.79 -3.28
N LYS A 128 0.68 10.29 -2.27
CA LYS A 128 1.01 11.70 -2.08
C LYS A 128 2.51 11.84 -1.90
N VAL A 129 3.06 12.93 -2.43
CA VAL A 129 4.47 13.28 -2.27
C VAL A 129 4.58 14.58 -1.50
N VAL A 130 5.34 14.55 -0.41
CA VAL A 130 5.60 15.71 0.45
C VAL A 130 7.04 16.18 0.31
N LYS A 131 7.29 17.45 0.64
CA LYS A 131 8.66 17.99 0.69
C LYS A 131 9.47 17.24 1.74
N LYS A 132 10.74 17.00 1.44
CA LYS A 132 11.69 16.49 2.42
C LYS A 132 11.82 17.48 3.57
N ARG A 133 11.76 16.98 4.81
CA ARG A 133 12.00 17.77 6.02
C ARG A 133 13.49 17.87 6.34
#